data_AF-A0A8H2JLJ1-F1
#
_entry.id   AF-A0A8H2JLJ1-F1
#
_cell.length_a   1.000
_cell.length_b   1.000
_cell.length_c   1.000
_cell.angle_alpha   90.00
_cell.angle_beta   90.00
_cell.angle_gamma   90.00
#
_symmetry.space_group_name_H-M   'P 1'
#
loop_
_entity.id
_entity.type
_entity.pdbx_description
1 polymer ?
#
loop_
_entity_poly.entity_id
_entity_poly.type
_entity_poly.pdbx_seq_one_letter_code
_entity_poly.pdbx_strand_id
1 'polypeptide(L)'
;YIAIALVLTGMVSYDLLNVGDPLAFVFEKLDLKWMSGIIAVSAVVAMASVLLVFQMGQPRIWMSMSRDGLLPKRFSKVHPKYKTPSYATIVTGFVVAVPALFLNLTLVTDLCSIGTLFAFVLVCAGVLVLQNRTDIPRGKFKTPYV
;
A
#
# COMPACT_ATOMS: atom_id res chain seq x y z
N TYR A 1 9.43 3.44 12.84
CA TYR A 1 10.43 3.76 11.80
C TYR A 1 11.72 4.31 12.39
N ILE A 2 11.74 5.50 12.99
CA ILE A 2 12.98 6.13 13.52
C ILE A 2 13.76 5.20 14.48
N ALA A 3 13.10 4.69 15.51
CA ALA A 3 13.75 3.80 16.49
C ALA A 3 14.29 2.51 15.82
N ILE A 4 13.53 1.93 14.90
CA ILE A 4 13.95 0.71 14.18
C ILE A 4 15.20 0.99 13.33
N ALA A 5 15.21 2.09 12.59
CA ALA A 5 16.34 2.47 11.76
C ALA A 5 17.60 2.67 12.61
N LEU A 6 17.49 3.44 13.71
CA LEU A 6 18.62 3.72 14.61
C LEU A 6 19.19 2.42 15.21
N VAL A 7 18.31 1.53 15.68
CA VAL A 7 18.71 0.23 16.26
C VAL A 7 19.40 -0.64 15.20
N LEU A 8 18.84 -0.77 13.99
CA LEU A 8 19.42 -1.60 12.94
C LEU A 8 20.79 -1.11 12.48
N THR A 9 20.91 0.19 12.19
CA THR A 9 22.19 0.78 11.77
C THR A 9 23.22 0.83 12.90
N GLY A 10 22.78 0.84 14.16
CA GLY A 10 23.65 0.74 15.32
C GLY A 10 24.16 -0.69 15.59
N MET A 11 23.42 -1.71 15.14
CA MET A 11 23.77 -3.12 15.34
C MET A 11 24.64 -3.71 14.22
N VAL A 12 24.40 -3.30 12.97
CA VAL A 12 25.13 -3.82 11.78
C VAL A 12 25.42 -2.69 10.81
N SER A 13 26.59 -2.72 10.16
CA SER A 13 26.96 -1.72 9.15
C SER A 13 25.93 -1.64 8.03
N TYR A 14 25.64 -0.42 7.58
CA TYR A 14 24.64 -0.13 6.53
C TYR A 14 24.94 -0.84 5.20
N ASP A 15 26.21 -1.13 4.90
CA ASP A 15 26.63 -1.86 3.69
C ASP A 15 26.08 -3.30 3.61
N LEU A 16 25.80 -3.90 4.77
CA LEU A 16 25.36 -5.30 4.88
C LEU A 16 23.83 -5.43 4.94
N LEU A 17 23.10 -4.31 5.01
CA LEU A 17 21.65 -4.26 5.18
C LEU A 17 20.86 -4.37 3.86
N ASN A 18 21.54 -4.46 2.71
CA ASN A 18 20.91 -4.63 1.40
C ASN A 18 20.47 -6.09 1.14
N VAL A 19 19.61 -6.61 2.02
CA VAL A 19 19.07 -7.98 1.98
C VAL A 19 17.54 -7.93 1.99
N GLY A 20 16.89 -9.02 1.56
CA GLY A 20 15.42 -9.08 1.46
C GLY A 20 14.69 -8.96 2.80
N ASP A 21 15.28 -9.45 3.90
CA ASP A 21 14.77 -9.28 5.26
C ASP A 21 15.88 -8.77 6.20
N PRO A 22 16.10 -7.44 6.25
CA PRO A 22 17.16 -6.84 7.06
C PRO A 22 16.91 -6.98 8.55
N LEU A 23 15.65 -7.12 8.99
CA LEU A 23 15.32 -7.31 10.39
C LEU A 23 15.77 -8.70 10.84
N ALA A 24 15.31 -9.76 10.18
CA ALA A 24 15.69 -11.13 10.54
C ALA A 24 17.20 -11.37 10.40
N PHE A 25 17.82 -10.80 9.35
CA PHE A 25 19.26 -10.91 9.09
C PHE A 25 20.12 -10.36 10.23
N VAL A 26 19.77 -9.19 10.77
CA VAL A 26 20.53 -8.55 11.86
C VAL A 26 20.49 -9.39 13.14
N PHE A 27 19.34 -9.98 13.48
CA PHE A 27 19.22 -10.84 14.67
C PHE A 27 19.89 -12.20 14.49
N GLU A 28 19.93 -12.74 13.27
CA GLU A 28 20.65 -13.97 12.96
C GLU A 28 22.17 -13.77 13.05
N LYS A 29 22.68 -12.64 12.54
CA LYS A 29 24.10 -12.26 12.62
C LYS A 29 24.63 -12.13 14.05
N LEU A 30 23.75 -11.85 15.01
CA LEU A 30 24.07 -11.69 16.44
C LEU A 30 23.83 -12.97 17.25
N ASP A 31 23.64 -14.11 16.58
CA ASP A 31 23.32 -15.42 17.19
C ASP A 31 22.01 -15.47 18.00
N LEU A 32 21.13 -14.49 17.82
CA LEU A 32 19.81 -14.41 18.45
C LEU A 32 18.73 -15.09 17.59
N LYS A 33 18.97 -16.34 17.21
CA LYS A 33 18.10 -17.11 16.30
C LYS A 33 16.65 -17.22 16.76
N TRP A 34 16.41 -17.30 18.07
CA TRP A 34 15.05 -17.30 18.62
C TRP A 34 14.32 -15.97 18.34
N MET A 35 14.99 -14.84 18.55
CA MET A 35 14.43 -13.52 18.28
C MET A 35 14.17 -13.31 16.79
N SER A 36 15.12 -13.74 15.94
CA SER A 36 14.96 -13.71 14.48
C SER A 36 13.72 -14.49 14.03
N GLY A 37 13.50 -15.70 14.57
CA GLY A 37 12.32 -16.51 14.26
C GLY A 37 10.99 -15.85 14.63
N ILE A 38 10.90 -15.24 15.82
CA ILE A 38 9.69 -14.50 16.24
C ILE A 38 9.42 -13.32 15.30
N ILE A 39 10.46 -12.56 14.98
CA ILE A 39 10.36 -11.38 14.12
C ILE A 39 9.93 -11.80 12.70
N ALA A 40 10.55 -12.82 12.12
CA ALA A 40 10.19 -13.34 10.80
C ALA A 40 8.72 -13.79 10.74
N VAL A 41 8.24 -14.55 11.74
CA VAL A 41 6.83 -14.97 11.80
C VAL A 41 5.90 -13.78 11.92
N SER A 42 6.22 -12.81 12.79
CA SER A 42 5.42 -11.59 12.92
C SER A 42 5.40 -10.75 11.64
N ALA A 43 6.51 -10.68 10.92
CA ALA A 43 6.62 -9.98 9.64
C ALA A 43 5.73 -10.62 8.58
N VAL A 44 5.69 -11.95 8.48
CA VAL A 44 4.79 -12.67 7.57
C VAL A 44 3.32 -12.35 7.87
N VAL A 45 2.90 -12.39 9.13
CA VAL A 45 1.53 -12.07 9.53
C VAL A 45 1.18 -10.62 9.24
N ALA A 46 2.11 -9.69 9.50
CA ALA A 46 1.92 -8.27 9.21
C ALA A 46 1.81 -8.02 7.70
N MET A 47 2.69 -8.61 6.88
CA MET A 47 2.65 -8.50 5.42
C MET A 47 1.35 -9.08 4.84
N ALA A 48 0.89 -10.22 5.35
CA ALA A 48 -0.38 -10.81 4.93
C ALA A 48 -1.56 -9.86 5.22
N SER A 49 -1.56 -9.21 6.39
CA SER A 49 -2.59 -8.24 6.77
C SER A 49 -2.59 -7.02 5.84
N VAL A 50 -1.41 -6.48 5.53
CA VAL A 50 -1.26 -5.35 4.60
C VAL A 50 -1.74 -5.71 3.20
N LEU A 51 -1.39 -6.90 2.71
CA LEU A 51 -1.83 -7.41 1.41
C LEU A 51 -3.37 -7.51 1.36
N LEU A 52 -4.01 -8.03 2.41
CA LEU A 52 -5.48 -8.10 2.49
C LEU A 52 -6.13 -6.71 2.42
N VAL A 53 -5.58 -5.71 3.10
CA VAL A 53 -6.08 -4.33 3.05
C VAL A 53 -6.01 -3.78 1.62
N PHE A 54 -4.90 -3.99 0.92
CA PHE A 54 -4.76 -3.55 -0.48
C PHE A 54 -5.72 -4.29 -1.42
N GLN A 55 -5.89 -5.61 -1.22
CA GLN A 55 -6.77 -6.42 -2.06
C GLN A 55 -8.26 -6.11 -1.82
N MET A 56 -8.63 -5.59 -0.65
CA MET A 56 -9.98 -5.07 -0.39
C MET A 56 -10.18 -3.64 -0.91
N GLY A 57 -9.12 -2.82 -0.90
CA GLY A 57 -9.16 -1.43 -1.37
C GLY A 57 -9.32 -1.32 -2.89
N GLN A 58 -8.51 -2.03 -3.67
CA GLN A 58 -8.49 -1.92 -5.14
C GLN A 58 -9.86 -2.21 -5.79
N PRO A 59 -10.59 -3.30 -5.47
CA PRO A 59 -11.88 -3.59 -6.09
C PRO A 59 -12.94 -2.53 -5.81
N ARG A 60 -12.87 -1.85 -4.65
CA ARG A 60 -13.81 -0.77 -4.30
C ARG A 60 -13.59 0.47 -5.14
N ILE A 61 -12.33 0.83 -5.38
CA ILE A 61 -11.99 1.97 -6.26
C ILE A 61 -12.47 1.66 -7.69
N TRP A 62 -12.21 0.45 -8.20
CA TRP A 62 -12.67 0.03 -9.53
C TRP A 62 -14.19 0.00 -9.66
N MET A 63 -14.89 -0.43 -8.61
CA MET A 63 -16.35 -0.37 -8.55
C MET A 63 -16.87 1.08 -8.62
N SER A 64 -16.25 2.03 -7.90
CA SER A 64 -16.61 3.44 -7.98
C SER A 64 -16.33 4.01 -9.38
N MET A 65 -15.14 3.79 -9.92
CA MET A 65 -14.78 4.24 -11.28
C MET A 65 -15.70 3.66 -12.36
N SER A 66 -16.13 2.40 -12.21
CA SER A 66 -17.10 1.76 -13.10
C SER A 66 -18.49 2.37 -12.99
N ARG A 67 -18.91 2.78 -11.77
CA ARG A 67 -20.17 3.49 -11.55
C ARG A 67 -20.14 4.90 -12.16
N ASP A 68 -18.97 5.54 -12.11
CA ASP A 68 -18.74 6.88 -12.70
C ASP A 68 -18.53 6.83 -14.22
N GLY A 69 -18.60 5.63 -14.84
CA GLY A 69 -18.53 5.43 -16.29
C GLY A 69 -17.11 5.37 -16.88
N LEU A 70 -16.07 5.52 -16.04
CA LEU A 70 -14.67 5.48 -16.45
C LEU A 70 -14.17 4.06 -16.77
N LEU A 71 -14.81 3.02 -16.23
CA LEU A 71 -14.49 1.62 -16.48
C LEU A 71 -15.72 0.83 -16.95
N PRO A 72 -15.55 -0.25 -17.75
CA PRO A 72 -16.65 -1.08 -18.23
C PRO A 72 -17.58 -1.54 -17.08
N LYS A 73 -18.90 -1.46 -17.28
CA LYS A 73 -19.93 -1.79 -16.27
C LYS A 73 -19.79 -3.21 -15.66
N ARG A 74 -19.01 -4.09 -16.29
CA ARG A 74 -18.67 -5.43 -15.77
C ARG A 74 -17.90 -5.37 -14.43
N PHE A 75 -17.14 -4.31 -14.16
CA PHE A 75 -16.44 -4.11 -12.88
C PHE A 75 -17.36 -3.67 -11.73
N SER A 76 -18.56 -3.15 -12.05
CA SER A 76 -19.61 -2.82 -11.07
C SER A 76 -20.52 -4.02 -10.74
N LYS A 77 -20.35 -5.17 -11.42
CA LYS A 77 -21.21 -6.35 -11.21
C LYS A 77 -20.90 -7.01 -9.87
N VAL A 78 -21.75 -6.77 -8.90
CA VAL A 78 -21.68 -7.35 -7.55
C VAL A 78 -22.27 -8.77 -7.57
N HIS A 79 -21.61 -9.72 -6.89
CA HIS A 79 -22.10 -11.10 -6.80
C HIS A 79 -23.42 -11.15 -6.01
N PRO A 80 -24.50 -11.77 -6.54
CA PRO A 80 -25.83 -11.71 -5.91
C PRO A 80 -25.91 -12.34 -4.52
N LYS A 81 -25.12 -13.40 -4.26
CA LYS A 81 -25.06 -14.09 -2.95
C LYS A 81 -24.11 -13.47 -1.93
N TYR A 82 -22.90 -13.10 -2.35
CA TYR A 82 -21.83 -12.64 -1.46
C TYR A 82 -21.71 -11.12 -1.37
N LYS A 83 -22.45 -10.39 -2.22
CA LYS A 83 -22.42 -8.92 -2.31
C LYS A 83 -21.01 -8.33 -2.48
N THR A 84 -20.07 -9.11 -3.03
CA THR A 84 -18.70 -8.69 -3.31
C THR A 84 -18.47 -8.50 -4.80
N PRO A 85 -17.57 -7.57 -5.20
CA PRO A 85 -17.18 -7.37 -6.59
C PRO A 85 -16.21 -8.48 -7.04
N SER A 86 -16.69 -9.73 -7.06
CA SER A 86 -15.89 -10.93 -7.36
C SER A 86 -15.10 -10.84 -8.67
N TYR A 87 -15.70 -10.29 -9.73
CA TYR A 87 -15.01 -10.07 -11.01
C TYR A 87 -13.83 -9.11 -10.88
N ALA A 88 -14.01 -8.00 -10.15
CA ALA A 88 -12.92 -7.05 -9.92
C ALA A 88 -11.80 -7.67 -9.08
N THR A 89 -12.11 -8.46 -8.04
CA THR A 89 -11.11 -9.12 -7.20
C THR A 89 -10.27 -10.15 -7.96
N ILE A 90 -10.89 -10.93 -8.86
CA ILE A 90 -10.15 -11.92 -9.67
C ILE A 90 -9.24 -11.20 -10.68
N VAL A 91 -9.75 -10.16 -11.33
CA VAL A 91 -8.96 -9.39 -12.30
C VAL A 91 -7.83 -8.63 -11.60
N THR A 92 -8.07 -7.98 -10.45
CA THR A 92 -6.98 -7.33 -9.69
C THR A 92 -5.94 -8.35 -9.23
N GLY A 93 -6.37 -9.53 -8.76
CA GLY A 93 -5.46 -10.61 -8.38
C GLY A 93 -4.56 -11.04 -9.54
N PHE A 94 -5.12 -11.23 -10.72
CA PHE A 94 -4.35 -11.60 -11.91
C PHE A 94 -3.39 -10.49 -12.35
N VAL A 95 -3.87 -9.23 -12.36
CA VAL A 95 -3.08 -8.05 -12.72
C VAL A 95 -1.94 -7.78 -11.74
N VAL A 96 -2.07 -8.19 -10.47
CA VAL A 96 -0.99 -8.11 -9.48
C VAL A 96 -0.06 -9.32 -9.56
N ALA A 97 -0.60 -10.53 -9.75
CA ALA A 97 0.16 -11.77 -9.76
C ALA A 97 1.13 -11.86 -10.94
N VAL A 98 0.71 -11.43 -12.14
CA VAL A 98 1.56 -11.51 -13.34
C VAL A 98 2.81 -10.62 -13.19
N PRO A 99 2.71 -9.31 -12.91
CA PRO A 99 3.89 -8.48 -12.71
C PRO A 99 4.72 -8.88 -11.48
N ALA A 100 4.10 -9.39 -10.42
CA ALA A 100 4.83 -9.87 -9.24
C ALA A 100 5.79 -11.04 -9.56
N LEU A 101 5.53 -11.83 -10.60
CA LEU A 101 6.41 -12.92 -11.04
C LEU A 101 7.60 -12.46 -11.89
N PHE A 102 7.48 -11.30 -12.56
CA PHE A 102 8.47 -10.87 -13.57
C PHE A 102 9.18 -9.54 -13.23
N LEU A 103 8.61 -8.70 -12.37
CA LEU A 103 9.17 -7.38 -12.06
C LEU A 103 10.10 -7.43 -10.85
N ASN A 104 11.13 -6.58 -10.91
CA ASN A 104 12.04 -6.37 -9.79
C ASN A 104 11.36 -5.54 -8.69
N LEU A 105 11.57 -5.92 -7.42
CA LEU A 105 11.01 -5.24 -6.25
C LEU A 105 11.32 -3.74 -6.27
N THR A 106 12.56 -3.35 -6.57
CA THR A 106 12.98 -1.94 -6.57
C THR A 106 12.20 -1.11 -7.59
N LEU A 107 12.01 -1.65 -8.79
CA LEU A 107 11.23 -0.97 -9.82
C LEU A 107 9.77 -0.79 -9.38
N VAL A 108 9.16 -1.81 -8.78
CA VAL A 108 7.77 -1.75 -8.31
C VAL A 108 7.63 -0.76 -7.16
N THR A 109 8.58 -0.72 -6.22
CA THR A 109 8.57 0.25 -5.11
C THR A 109 8.75 1.68 -5.60
N ASP A 110 9.60 1.91 -6.59
CA ASP A 110 9.82 3.23 -7.19
C ASP A 110 8.55 3.72 -7.90
N LEU A 111 7.94 2.86 -8.74
CA LEU A 111 6.69 3.18 -9.43
C LEU A 111 5.54 3.44 -8.45
N CYS A 112 5.43 2.64 -7.39
CA CYS A 112 4.44 2.83 -6.34
C CYS A 112 4.64 4.17 -5.60
N SER A 113 5.88 4.50 -5.26
CA SER A 113 6.22 5.76 -4.58
C SER A 113 5.91 6.96 -5.46
N ILE A 114 6.25 6.93 -6.75
CA ILE A 114 5.91 8.00 -7.70
C ILE A 114 4.38 8.17 -7.79
N GLY A 115 3.64 7.06 -7.94
CA GLY A 115 2.18 7.12 -8.07
C GLY A 115 1.47 7.66 -6.81
N THR A 116 1.91 7.22 -5.63
CA THR A 116 1.35 7.70 -4.35
C THR A 116 1.67 9.17 -4.08
N LEU A 117 2.91 9.59 -4.34
CA LEU A 117 3.30 11.00 -4.21
C LEU A 117 2.51 11.88 -5.19
N PHE A 118 2.33 11.43 -6.44
CA PHE A 118 1.52 12.15 -7.42
C PHE A 118 0.07 12.32 -6.96
N ALA A 119 -0.55 11.26 -6.44
CA ALA A 119 -1.90 11.33 -5.89
C ALA A 119 -1.97 12.31 -4.70
N PHE A 120 -0.97 12.32 -3.82
CA PHE A 120 -0.92 13.24 -2.68
C PHE A 120 -0.80 14.70 -3.13
N VAL A 121 0.04 14.98 -4.12
CA VAL A 121 0.16 16.33 -4.70
C VAL A 121 -1.17 16.79 -5.27
N LEU A 122 -1.87 15.93 -6.04
CA LEU A 122 -3.19 16.25 -6.60
C LEU A 122 -4.25 16.51 -5.51
N VAL A 123 -4.27 15.70 -4.45
CA VAL A 123 -5.21 15.90 -3.34
C VAL A 123 -4.92 17.20 -2.61
N CYS A 124 -3.65 17.50 -2.29
CA CYS A 124 -3.27 18.76 -1.66
C CYS A 124 -3.61 19.97 -2.53
N ALA A 125 -3.34 19.92 -3.84
CA ALA A 125 -3.74 20.95 -4.78
C ALA A 125 -5.28 21.09 -4.86
N GLY A 126 -6.00 19.97 -4.85
CA GLY A 126 -7.47 19.95 -4.83
C GLY A 126 -8.06 20.63 -3.60
N VAL A 127 -7.44 20.46 -2.41
CA VAL A 127 -7.85 21.16 -1.18
C VAL A 127 -7.70 22.68 -1.33
N LEU A 128 -6.61 23.17 -1.93
CA LEU A 128 -6.41 24.60 -2.18
C LEU A 128 -7.44 25.17 -3.16
N VAL A 129 -7.77 24.42 -4.24
CA VAL A 129 -8.80 24.84 -5.20
C VAL A 129 -10.19 24.83 -4.56
N LEU A 130 -10.49 23.83 -3.74
CA LEU A 130 -11.77 23.70 -3.05
C LEU A 130 -12.00 24.82 -2.02
N GLN A 131 -10.95 25.41 -1.47
CA GLN A 131 -11.06 26.54 -0.55
C GLN A 131 -11.61 27.81 -1.22
N ASN A 132 -11.24 28.05 -2.49
CA ASN A 132 -11.69 29.20 -3.27
C ASN A 132 -13.13 29.06 -3.80
N ARG A 133 -13.72 27.87 -3.67
CA ARG A 133 -15.08 27.54 -4.08
C ARG A 133 -16.05 27.83 -2.92
N THR A 134 -16.88 28.85 -3.05
CA THR A 134 -17.93 29.21 -2.07
C THR A 134 -19.23 28.42 -2.27
N ASP A 135 -19.34 27.69 -3.38
CA ASP A 135 -20.46 26.88 -3.83
C ASP A 135 -20.56 25.51 -3.14
N ILE A 136 -19.55 25.10 -2.37
CA ILE A 136 -19.45 23.75 -1.79
C ILE A 136 -19.42 23.85 -0.25
N PRO A 137 -20.30 23.13 0.48
CA PRO A 137 -20.31 23.16 1.94
C PRO A 137 -18.99 22.65 2.51
N ARG A 138 -18.38 23.46 3.39
CA ARG A 138 -17.07 23.16 3.99
C ARG A 138 -17.15 21.95 4.91
N GLY A 139 -16.11 21.12 4.90
CA GLY A 139 -15.98 19.95 5.77
C GLY A 139 -15.90 20.30 7.26
N LYS A 140 -16.23 19.32 8.12
CA LYS A 140 -16.19 19.46 9.59
C LYS A 140 -14.76 19.65 10.15
N PHE A 141 -13.76 19.15 9.43
CA PHE A 141 -12.35 19.31 9.75
C PHE A 141 -11.71 20.26 8.73
N LYS A 142 -10.86 21.16 9.21
CA LYS A 142 -10.08 22.11 8.38
C LYS A 142 -8.61 21.96 8.69
N THR A 143 -7.79 22.11 7.65
CA THR A 143 -6.34 22.18 7.78
C THR A 143 -5.96 23.41 8.62
N PRO A 144 -5.01 23.27 9.57
CA PRO A 144 -4.75 24.30 10.58
C PRO A 144 -4.17 25.62 10.05
N TYR A 145 -3.45 25.59 8.92
CA TYR A 145 -2.76 26.75 8.35
C TYR A 145 -3.23 27.09 6.93
N VAL A 146 -4.54 27.00 6.69
CA VAL A 146 -5.15 27.26 5.37
C VAL A 146 -6.47 28.01 5.55
#